data_AF-A0A936CPG9-F1
#
_entry.id   AF-A0A936CPG9-F1
#
_cell.length_a   1.000
_cell.length_b   1.000
_cell.length_c   1.000
_cell.angle_alpha   90.00
_cell.angle_beta   90.00
_cell.angle_gamma   90.00
#
_symmetry.space_group_name_H-M   'P 1'
#
loop_
_entity.id
_entity.type
_entity.pdbx_description
1 polymer ?
#
loop_
_entity_poly.entity_id
_entity_poly.type
_entity_poly.pdbx_seq_one_letter_code
_entity_poly.pdbx_strand_id
1 'polypeptide(L)'
;MKSIIPFIIFFSWFVFGLAQSDCKLSELKIKPLACDSNDYFKAELDFKHEGPGDCFRIKGNGHDYGEFKYSLLPIGLDSFKGDCKSAYEFVIQDCHFPDCKIVGELAKVCCDSLECSIKELQVEKTACNDDQKFFVFFKFNHQGSGDCFRIRGNGHDYGEFKYSQLPVKIGPLTGDCTTNYEFVIIDCHKRRLQAGIQSRQSLL
;
A
#
# COMPACT_ATOMS: atom_id res chain seq x y z
N MET A 1 -42.26 -35.89 71.33
CA MET A 1 -43.47 -35.38 70.63
C MET A 1 -43.03 -34.18 69.82
N LYS A 2 -43.44 -34.13 68.55
CA LYS A 2 -43.02 -33.18 67.50
C LYS A 2 -43.22 -31.72 67.90
N SER A 3 -42.27 -30.85 67.56
CA SER A 3 -42.58 -29.59 66.90
C SER A 3 -41.38 -29.09 66.10
N ILE A 4 -41.67 -28.64 64.88
CA ILE A 4 -40.75 -28.32 63.77
C ILE A 4 -41.00 -26.83 63.41
N ILE A 5 -39.98 -26.19 62.80
CA ILE A 5 -40.03 -25.08 61.81
C ILE A 5 -39.73 -23.66 62.37
N PRO A 6 -38.95 -22.77 61.69
CA PRO A 6 -37.90 -22.91 60.64
C PRO A 6 -36.57 -22.18 61.00
N PHE A 7 -35.40 -22.60 60.53
CA PHE A 7 -34.74 -22.14 59.29
C PHE A 7 -35.00 -20.66 58.91
N ILE A 8 -34.22 -19.74 59.50
CA ILE A 8 -33.93 -18.44 58.87
C ILE A 8 -32.44 -18.41 58.55
N ILE A 9 -32.16 -18.82 57.31
CA ILE A 9 -30.89 -18.58 56.65
C ILE A 9 -30.85 -17.08 56.35
N PHE A 10 -30.17 -16.28 57.16
CA PHE A 10 -29.65 -15.00 56.67
C PHE A 10 -28.38 -15.31 55.86
N PHE A 11 -28.59 -15.91 54.69
CA PHE A 11 -27.65 -15.74 53.59
C PHE A 11 -27.77 -14.25 53.25
N SER A 12 -26.93 -13.44 53.88
CA SER A 12 -26.65 -12.10 53.36
C SER A 12 -25.99 -12.34 52.01
N TRP A 13 -26.85 -12.47 51.01
CA TRP A 13 -26.58 -12.11 49.63
C TRP A 13 -26.20 -10.62 49.66
N PHE A 14 -24.98 -10.34 50.09
CA PHE A 14 -24.22 -9.31 49.44
C PHE A 14 -23.75 -9.92 48.11
N VAL A 15 -24.70 -10.08 47.20
CA VAL A 15 -24.39 -9.94 45.78
C VAL A 15 -24.00 -8.46 45.67
N PHE A 16 -22.73 -8.17 45.97
CA PHE A 16 -22.07 -7.01 45.38
C PHE A 16 -22.14 -7.28 43.89
N GLY A 17 -23.23 -6.81 43.28
CA GLY A 17 -23.29 -6.66 41.83
C GLY A 17 -22.11 -5.78 41.49
N LEU A 18 -21.05 -6.40 40.98
CA LEU A 18 -20.11 -5.68 40.15
C LEU A 18 -20.99 -5.05 39.08
N ALA A 19 -21.12 -3.73 39.13
CA ALA A 19 -21.68 -2.98 38.03
C ALA A 19 -20.80 -3.32 36.83
N GLN A 20 -21.20 -4.34 36.06
CA GLN A 20 -20.62 -4.63 34.77
C GLN A 20 -21.09 -3.48 33.91
N SER A 21 -20.31 -2.39 33.92
CA SER A 21 -20.48 -1.37 32.92
C SER A 21 -20.20 -2.04 31.59
N ASP A 22 -21.24 -2.25 30.80
CA ASP A 22 -21.12 -2.75 29.45
C ASP A 22 -20.25 -1.76 28.66
N CYS A 23 -18.98 -2.12 28.50
CA CYS A 23 -18.07 -1.45 27.58
C CYS A 23 -18.00 -2.29 26.31
N LYS A 24 -18.33 -1.68 25.18
CA LYS A 24 -18.40 -2.37 23.90
C LYS A 24 -17.82 -1.48 22.81
N LEU A 25 -16.80 -1.99 22.13
CA LEU A 25 -16.22 -1.40 20.93
C LEU A 25 -16.62 -2.24 19.72
N SER A 26 -17.03 -1.59 18.63
CA SER A 26 -17.52 -2.30 17.44
C SER A 26 -17.34 -1.49 16.16
N GLU A 27 -17.52 -2.14 15.00
CA GLU A 27 -17.46 -1.51 13.67
C GLU A 27 -16.17 -0.72 13.41
N LEU A 28 -15.02 -1.26 13.82
CA LEU A 28 -13.72 -0.65 13.54
C LEU A 28 -13.49 -0.52 12.03
N LYS A 29 -13.32 0.72 11.59
CA LYS A 29 -12.95 1.12 10.23
C LYS A 29 -11.55 1.71 10.27
N ILE A 30 -10.70 1.22 9.39
CA ILE A 30 -9.33 1.71 9.22
C ILE A 30 -9.18 2.11 7.76
N LYS A 31 -9.02 3.40 7.51
CA LYS A 31 -8.95 3.95 6.16
C LYS A 31 -7.57 4.55 5.92
N PRO A 32 -6.80 4.05 4.94
CA PRO A 32 -5.59 4.73 4.52
C PRO A 32 -5.96 6.01 3.77
N LEU A 33 -5.28 7.11 4.09
CA LEU A 33 -5.32 8.37 3.35
C LEU A 33 -4.28 8.37 2.23
N ALA A 34 -4.26 9.44 1.45
CA ALA A 34 -3.30 9.63 0.37
C ALA A 34 -1.86 9.58 0.90
N CYS A 35 -0.97 9.00 0.09
CA CYS A 35 0.45 8.99 0.38
C CYS A 35 1.07 10.37 0.16
N ASP A 36 2.12 10.66 0.93
CA ASP A 36 2.98 11.82 0.73
C ASP A 36 4.08 11.54 -0.31
N SER A 37 4.93 12.54 -0.55
CA SER A 37 6.04 12.45 -1.51
C SER A 37 7.16 11.49 -1.11
N ASN A 38 7.11 10.92 0.10
CA ASN A 38 8.13 10.03 0.66
C ASN A 38 7.60 8.59 0.84
N ASP A 39 6.46 8.27 0.20
CA ASP A 39 5.79 6.97 0.27
C ASP A 39 5.27 6.60 1.68
N TYR A 40 4.96 7.60 2.50
CA TYR A 40 4.25 7.42 3.76
C TYR A 40 2.78 7.81 3.63
N PHE A 41 1.92 7.19 4.42
CA PHE A 41 0.49 7.49 4.47
C PHE A 41 0.02 7.69 5.91
N LYS A 42 -1.17 8.28 6.05
CA LYS A 42 -1.89 8.39 7.32
C LYS A 42 -3.01 7.36 7.38
N ALA A 43 -3.25 6.76 8.54
CA ALA A 43 -4.38 5.88 8.79
C ALA A 43 -5.43 6.64 9.62
N GLU A 44 -6.66 6.72 9.11
CA GLU A 44 -7.81 7.24 9.83
C GLU A 44 -8.57 6.06 10.46
N LEU A 45 -8.70 6.08 11.78
CA LEU A 45 -9.38 5.05 12.57
C LEU A 45 -10.69 5.62 13.12
N ASP A 46 -11.78 4.89 12.89
CA ASP A 46 -13.11 5.21 13.40
C ASP A 46 -13.81 3.94 13.89
N PHE A 47 -14.60 4.04 14.95
CA PHE A 47 -15.31 2.90 15.52
C PHE A 47 -16.47 3.37 16.40
N LYS A 48 -17.42 2.48 16.67
CA LYS A 48 -18.52 2.72 17.61
C LYS A 48 -18.12 2.27 19.01
N HIS A 49 -18.55 3.03 20.01
CA HIS A 49 -18.32 2.73 21.41
C HIS A 49 -19.60 2.89 22.24
N GLU A 50 -19.76 2.04 23.26
CA GLU A 50 -20.78 2.10 24.30
C GLU A 50 -20.08 1.85 25.65
N GLY A 51 -20.56 2.48 26.73
CA GLY A 51 -20.00 2.34 28.07
C GLY A 51 -19.54 3.66 28.69
N PRO A 52 -19.03 3.65 29.93
CA PRO A 52 -18.73 4.87 30.70
C PRO A 52 -17.31 5.41 30.52
N GLY A 53 -16.46 4.73 29.73
CA GLY A 53 -15.09 5.19 29.48
C GLY A 53 -15.06 6.55 28.76
N ASP A 54 -14.05 7.36 29.07
CA ASP A 54 -13.81 8.67 28.44
C ASP A 54 -12.62 8.68 27.47
N CYS A 55 -11.74 7.67 27.57
CA CYS A 55 -10.59 7.51 26.70
C CYS A 55 -10.30 6.06 26.30
N PHE A 56 -9.47 5.95 25.26
CA PHE A 56 -8.92 4.70 24.76
C PHE A 56 -7.45 4.89 24.35
N ARG A 57 -6.71 3.80 24.31
CA ARG A 57 -5.32 3.74 23.84
C ARG A 57 -5.23 2.98 22.53
N ILE A 58 -4.41 3.46 21.60
CA ILE A 58 -4.12 2.77 20.35
C ILE A 58 -2.70 2.22 20.40
N LYS A 59 -2.55 0.91 20.15
CA LYS A 59 -1.26 0.23 19.96
C LYS A 59 -1.26 -0.55 18.65
N GLY A 60 -0.10 -0.89 18.13
CA GLY A 60 -0.02 -1.64 16.87
C GLY A 60 1.40 -1.95 16.45
N ASN A 61 1.66 -3.16 15.94
CA ASN A 61 2.99 -3.61 15.50
C ASN A 61 4.12 -3.35 16.53
N GLY A 62 3.82 -3.46 17.83
CA GLY A 62 4.76 -3.18 18.92
C GLY A 62 4.96 -1.70 19.27
N HIS A 63 4.25 -0.78 18.61
CA HIS A 63 4.25 0.65 18.89
C HIS A 63 3.03 1.07 19.74
N ASP A 64 3.23 2.03 20.64
CA ASP A 64 2.15 2.69 21.39
C ASP A 64 1.93 4.08 20.80
N TYR A 65 0.77 4.29 20.17
CA TYR A 65 0.43 5.55 19.51
C TYR A 65 -0.17 6.57 20.48
N GLY A 66 -0.46 6.16 21.72
CA GLY A 66 -0.94 7.03 22.77
C GLY A 66 -2.41 6.87 23.08
N GLU A 67 -2.87 7.75 23.96
CA GLU A 67 -4.19 7.77 24.56
C GLU A 67 -5.01 8.94 24.01
N PHE A 68 -6.27 8.68 23.69
CA PHE A 68 -7.17 9.58 23.00
C PHE A 68 -8.54 9.57 23.66
N LYS A 69 -9.27 10.68 23.58
CA LYS A 69 -10.67 10.73 24.02
C LYS A 69 -11.59 10.22 22.93
N TYR A 70 -12.67 9.54 23.32
CA TYR A 70 -13.72 9.10 22.37
C TYR A 70 -14.30 10.26 21.54
N SER A 71 -14.39 11.46 22.12
CA SER A 71 -14.86 12.67 21.45
C SER A 71 -13.96 13.17 20.30
N LEU A 72 -12.75 12.61 20.16
CA LEU A 72 -11.81 12.98 19.10
C LEU A 72 -11.91 12.06 17.88
N LEU A 73 -12.76 11.03 17.91
CA LEU A 73 -12.99 10.18 16.74
C LEU A 73 -13.53 11.00 15.56
N PRO A 74 -13.05 10.74 14.33
CA PRO A 74 -12.03 9.76 13.95
C PRO A 74 -10.58 10.21 14.27
N ILE A 75 -9.68 9.26 14.57
CA ILE A 75 -8.26 9.54 14.86
C ILE A 75 -7.41 9.31 13.62
N GLY A 76 -6.65 10.33 13.23
CA GLY A 76 -5.61 10.22 12.21
C GLY A 76 -4.25 9.91 12.84
N LEU A 77 -3.71 8.72 12.56
CA LEU A 77 -2.32 8.36 12.85
C LEU A 77 -1.48 8.56 11.58
N ASP A 78 -0.21 8.90 11.72
CA ASP A 78 0.69 9.16 10.60
C ASP A 78 1.93 8.24 10.58
N SER A 79 2.84 8.51 9.64
CA SER A 79 4.15 7.87 9.55
C SER A 79 4.12 6.37 9.23
N PHE A 80 3.08 5.88 8.55
CA PHE A 80 3.02 4.51 8.06
C PHE A 80 3.62 4.40 6.66
N LYS A 81 4.47 3.40 6.43
CA LYS A 81 5.11 3.19 5.13
C LYS A 81 4.24 2.37 4.19
N GLY A 82 3.97 2.89 2.99
CA GLY A 82 3.20 2.18 1.95
C GLY A 82 4.09 1.39 0.97
N ASP A 83 4.84 0.41 1.49
CA ASP A 83 5.89 -0.33 0.74
C ASP A 83 5.40 -1.58 -0.02
N CYS A 84 4.09 -1.79 -0.12
CA CYS A 84 3.48 -3.00 -0.69
C CYS A 84 3.91 -4.32 -0.02
N LYS A 85 4.40 -4.28 1.22
CA LYS A 85 4.86 -5.47 1.97
C LYS A 85 4.27 -5.52 3.37
N SER A 86 4.32 -4.41 4.08
CA SER A 86 4.00 -4.31 5.50
C SER A 86 2.50 -4.22 5.71
N ALA A 87 1.94 -5.10 6.53
CA ALA A 87 0.57 -4.98 7.04
C ALA A 87 0.62 -4.37 8.46
N TYR A 88 -0.44 -3.65 8.83
CA TYR A 88 -0.52 -2.94 10.10
C TYR A 88 -1.66 -3.51 10.95
N GLU A 89 -1.38 -3.72 12.23
CA GLU A 89 -2.34 -4.15 13.23
C GLU A 89 -2.62 -2.97 14.17
N PHE A 90 -3.87 -2.78 14.55
CA PHE A 90 -4.28 -1.77 15.52
C PHE A 90 -5.13 -2.41 16.60
N VAL A 91 -4.68 -2.26 17.85
CA VAL A 91 -5.38 -2.65 19.07
C VAL A 91 -5.87 -1.39 19.76
N ILE A 92 -7.18 -1.24 19.84
CA ILE A 92 -7.84 -0.16 20.57
C ILE A 92 -8.35 -0.75 21.88
N GLN A 93 -7.98 -0.13 23.00
CA GLN A 93 -8.32 -0.61 24.34
C GLN A 93 -8.80 0.56 25.18
N ASP A 94 -9.92 0.40 25.89
CA ASP A 94 -10.40 1.40 26.84
C ASP A 94 -9.40 1.61 27.99
N CYS A 95 -9.28 2.86 28.45
CA CYS A 95 -8.34 3.21 29.52
C CYS A 95 -8.70 2.65 30.90
N HIS A 96 -10.00 2.54 31.19
CA HIS A 96 -10.54 2.16 32.49
C HIS A 96 -11.00 0.71 32.52
N PHE A 97 -11.33 0.16 31.34
CA PHE A 97 -11.78 -1.22 31.17
C PHE A 97 -10.82 -1.99 30.25
N PRO A 98 -9.72 -2.56 30.79
CA PRO A 98 -8.71 -3.24 29.97
C PRO A 98 -9.24 -4.41 29.12
N ASP A 99 -10.33 -5.05 29.54
CA ASP A 99 -10.96 -6.14 28.79
C ASP A 99 -11.79 -5.62 27.59
N CYS A 100 -12.12 -4.33 27.58
CA CYS A 100 -12.83 -3.67 26.49
C CYS A 100 -11.84 -3.28 25.40
N LYS A 101 -11.69 -4.17 24.41
CA LYS A 101 -10.76 -3.99 23.31
C LYS A 101 -11.34 -4.45 21.97
N ILE A 102 -10.88 -3.83 20.90
CA ILE A 102 -11.13 -4.25 19.52
C ILE A 102 -9.81 -4.24 18.76
N VAL A 103 -9.65 -5.19 17.84
CA VAL A 103 -8.47 -5.32 17.00
C VAL A 103 -8.89 -5.22 15.55
N GLY A 104 -8.11 -4.52 14.75
CA GLY A 104 -8.28 -4.46 13.31
C GLY A 104 -6.95 -4.49 12.59
N GLU A 105 -6.98 -4.99 11.36
CA GLU A 105 -5.81 -5.07 10.49
C GLU A 105 -6.03 -4.22 9.25
N LEU A 106 -5.02 -3.45 8.89
CA LEU A 106 -4.91 -2.79 7.60
C LEU A 106 -3.94 -3.60 6.73
N ALA A 107 -4.47 -4.16 5.65
CA ALA A 107 -3.65 -4.81 4.64
C ALA A 107 -2.60 -3.85 4.07
N LYS A 108 -1.55 -4.41 3.46
CA LYS A 108 -0.47 -3.63 2.86
C LYS A 108 -0.98 -2.49 1.98
N VAL A 109 -0.42 -1.30 2.21
CA VAL A 109 -0.68 -0.12 1.38
C VAL A 109 0.47 0.03 0.39
N CYS A 110 0.13 0.42 -0.84
CA CYS A 110 1.07 0.64 -1.93
C CYS A 110 1.06 2.12 -2.32
N CYS A 111 2.03 2.89 -1.83
CA CYS A 111 2.18 4.28 -2.26
C CYS A 111 2.75 4.39 -3.68
N ASP A 112 3.52 3.39 -4.09
CA ASP A 112 4.02 3.22 -5.46
C ASP A 112 2.92 2.85 -6.48
N SER A 113 1.64 2.80 -6.13
CA SER A 113 0.57 2.37 -7.06
C SER A 113 -0.28 3.52 -7.59
N LEU A 114 0.33 4.60 -8.09
CA LEU A 114 -0.16 5.03 -9.40
C LEU A 114 0.13 3.86 -10.33
N GLU A 115 -0.92 3.22 -10.84
CA GLU A 115 -0.92 2.26 -11.95
C GLU A 115 -0.05 2.83 -13.08
N CYS A 116 1.26 2.59 -12.98
CA CYS A 116 2.22 3.11 -13.92
C CYS A 116 2.19 2.15 -15.10
N SER A 117 1.42 2.49 -16.11
CA SER A 117 1.26 1.64 -17.29
C SER A 117 1.95 2.28 -18.47
N ILE A 118 2.94 1.60 -19.05
CA ILE A 118 3.38 1.85 -20.42
C ILE A 118 2.50 0.98 -21.32
N LYS A 119 1.82 1.60 -22.28
CA LYS A 119 0.87 0.96 -23.18
C LYS A 119 1.22 1.31 -24.62
N GLU A 120 0.79 0.46 -25.55
CA GLU A 120 0.87 0.73 -27.00
C GLU A 120 2.29 1.08 -27.46
N LEU A 121 3.27 0.26 -27.08
CA LEU A 121 4.64 0.48 -27.53
C LEU A 121 4.75 0.28 -29.05
N GLN A 122 5.11 1.36 -29.73
CA GLN A 122 5.40 1.45 -31.14
C GLN A 122 6.91 1.60 -31.32
N VAL A 123 7.47 0.77 -32.19
CA VAL A 123 8.89 0.75 -32.53
C VAL A 123 9.02 0.85 -34.05
N GLU A 124 9.70 1.90 -34.52
CA GLU A 124 9.94 2.14 -35.94
C GLU A 124 11.44 2.20 -36.22
N LYS A 125 11.90 1.66 -37.35
CA LYS A 125 13.29 1.74 -37.78
C LYS A 125 13.45 2.57 -39.06
N THR A 126 14.60 3.20 -39.22
CA THR A 126 15.00 3.77 -40.52
C THR A 126 15.47 2.68 -41.47
N ALA A 127 15.57 3.02 -42.76
CA ALA A 127 16.38 2.25 -43.69
C ALA A 127 17.86 2.25 -43.26
N CYS A 128 18.61 1.24 -43.71
CA CYS A 128 20.06 1.23 -43.57
C CYS A 128 20.69 2.35 -44.42
N ASN A 129 21.67 3.05 -43.85
CA ASN A 129 22.55 3.94 -44.59
C ASN A 129 23.64 3.16 -45.35
N ASP A 130 24.53 3.87 -46.04
CA ASP A 130 25.63 3.28 -46.81
C ASP A 130 26.61 2.44 -45.95
N ASP A 131 26.67 2.70 -44.64
CA ASP A 131 27.46 1.95 -43.66
C ASP A 131 26.72 0.74 -43.05
N GLN A 132 25.56 0.37 -43.61
CA GLN A 132 24.68 -0.68 -43.10
C GLN A 132 24.22 -0.42 -41.66
N LYS A 133 23.96 0.85 -41.34
CA LYS A 133 23.47 1.29 -40.02
C LYS A 133 22.07 1.87 -40.10
N PHE A 134 21.29 1.68 -39.04
CA PHE A 134 19.94 2.23 -38.92
C PHE A 134 19.67 2.81 -37.52
N PHE A 135 18.64 3.64 -37.41
CA PHE A 135 18.15 4.16 -36.13
C PHE A 135 16.80 3.54 -35.79
N VAL A 136 16.48 3.51 -34.49
CA VAL A 136 15.19 3.02 -33.98
C VAL A 136 14.52 4.12 -33.16
N PHE A 137 13.22 4.31 -33.39
CA PHE A 137 12.37 5.27 -32.69
C PHE A 137 11.36 4.53 -31.82
N PHE A 138 11.21 4.99 -30.58
CA PHE A 138 10.28 4.43 -29.60
C PHE A 138 9.21 5.47 -29.25
N LYS A 139 7.96 5.07 -29.34
CA LYS A 139 6.79 5.86 -28.95
C LYS A 139 5.82 4.97 -28.19
N PHE A 140 5.25 5.47 -27.10
CA PHE A 140 4.29 4.73 -26.31
C PHE A 140 3.43 5.68 -25.48
N ASN A 141 2.28 5.19 -25.03
CA ASN A 141 1.45 5.90 -24.07
C ASN A 141 1.88 5.52 -22.65
N HIS A 142 1.79 6.47 -21.73
CA HIS A 142 2.14 6.26 -20.33
C HIS A 142 1.12 6.92 -19.40
N GLN A 143 0.84 6.29 -18.28
CA GLN A 143 -0.01 6.82 -17.21
C GLN A 143 0.69 6.57 -15.89
N GLY A 144 0.66 7.52 -14.95
CA GLY A 144 1.22 7.34 -13.61
C GLY A 144 2.71 7.03 -13.54
N SER A 145 3.42 7.25 -14.65
CA SER A 145 4.84 7.01 -14.84
C SER A 145 5.69 8.09 -14.18
N GLY A 146 6.87 7.69 -13.67
CA GLY A 146 7.77 8.59 -12.95
C GLY A 146 8.47 9.61 -13.86
N ASP A 147 9.62 10.13 -13.43
CA ASP A 147 10.32 11.19 -14.17
C ASP A 147 11.06 10.69 -15.42
N CYS A 148 11.46 9.42 -15.43
CA CYS A 148 12.24 8.83 -16.52
C CYS A 148 11.98 7.35 -16.75
N PHE A 149 12.44 6.89 -17.91
CA PHE A 149 12.51 5.50 -18.31
C PHE A 149 13.87 5.20 -18.94
N ARG A 150 14.19 3.91 -19.04
CA ARG A 150 15.45 3.40 -19.57
C ARG A 150 15.20 2.39 -20.67
N ILE A 151 15.98 2.47 -21.75
CA ILE A 151 15.92 1.51 -22.86
C ILE A 151 17.11 0.56 -22.76
N ARG A 152 16.84 -0.74 -22.65
CA ARG A 152 17.86 -1.80 -22.65
C ARG A 152 17.56 -2.85 -23.69
N GLY A 153 18.56 -3.57 -24.15
CA GLY A 153 18.38 -4.57 -25.19
C GLY A 153 19.66 -5.28 -25.59
N ASN A 154 19.61 -6.59 -25.85
CA ASN A 154 20.78 -7.39 -26.23
C ASN A 154 21.97 -7.26 -25.25
N GLY A 155 21.69 -7.13 -23.95
CA GLY A 155 22.73 -6.90 -22.93
C GLY A 155 23.33 -5.50 -22.91
N HIS A 156 22.85 -4.59 -23.77
CA HIS A 156 23.27 -3.20 -23.82
C HIS A 156 22.26 -2.26 -23.15
N ASP A 157 22.77 -1.16 -22.60
CA ASP A 157 21.99 -0.08 -22.00
C ASP A 157 22.08 1.16 -22.90
N TYR A 158 20.99 1.46 -23.60
CA TYR A 158 20.93 2.53 -24.59
C TYR A 158 20.72 3.91 -23.96
N GLY A 159 20.48 3.97 -22.66
CA GLY A 159 20.37 5.20 -21.90
C GLY A 159 19.02 5.43 -21.24
N GLU A 160 18.98 6.54 -20.53
CA GLU A 160 17.87 7.02 -19.73
C GLU A 160 17.26 8.28 -20.36
N PHE A 161 15.94 8.33 -20.40
CA PHE A 161 15.16 9.34 -21.10
C PHE A 161 13.97 9.78 -20.25
N LYS A 162 13.53 11.02 -20.46
CA LYS A 162 12.29 11.53 -19.85
C LYS A 162 11.10 11.16 -20.71
N TYR A 163 9.95 10.90 -20.09
CA TYR A 163 8.70 10.66 -20.82
C TYR A 163 8.31 11.81 -21.75
N SER A 164 8.66 13.06 -21.40
CA SER A 164 8.47 14.25 -22.24
C SER A 164 9.34 14.28 -23.51
N GLN A 165 10.31 13.38 -23.64
CA GLN A 165 11.16 13.27 -24.83
C GLN A 165 10.60 12.31 -25.89
N LEU A 166 9.44 11.69 -25.65
CA LEU A 166 8.84 10.80 -26.64
C LEU A 166 8.42 11.57 -27.90
N PRO A 167 8.70 11.04 -29.11
CA PRO A 167 9.39 9.77 -29.39
C PRO A 167 10.92 9.87 -29.23
N VAL A 168 11.54 8.82 -28.67
CA VAL A 168 12.98 8.74 -28.44
C VAL A 168 13.68 7.99 -29.57
N LYS A 169 14.87 8.47 -29.98
CA LYS A 169 15.73 7.84 -30.99
C LYS A 169 16.96 7.18 -30.36
N ILE A 170 17.24 5.93 -30.74
CA ILE A 170 18.51 5.23 -30.42
C ILE A 170 19.24 4.82 -31.70
N GLY A 171 20.54 4.57 -31.59
CA GLY A 171 21.41 4.15 -32.68
C GLY A 171 22.52 5.17 -32.99
N PRO A 172 23.29 4.96 -34.07
CA PRO A 172 23.08 3.95 -35.10
C PRO A 172 23.35 2.50 -34.64
N LEU A 173 22.50 1.56 -35.05
CA LEU A 173 22.65 0.11 -34.83
C LEU A 173 23.11 -0.58 -36.12
N THR A 174 23.77 -1.74 -35.99
CA THR A 174 24.24 -2.52 -37.14
C THR A 174 23.11 -3.34 -37.76
N GLY A 175 22.85 -3.16 -39.05
CA GLY A 175 21.92 -3.97 -39.84
C GLY A 175 22.67 -5.06 -40.62
N ASP A 176 23.04 -6.15 -39.95
CA ASP A 176 23.80 -7.28 -40.54
C ASP A 176 22.91 -8.45 -41.01
N CYS A 177 21.58 -8.30 -40.95
CA CYS A 177 20.58 -9.34 -41.24
C CYS A 177 20.70 -10.62 -40.38
N THR A 178 21.51 -10.61 -39.32
CA THR A 178 21.74 -11.76 -38.41
C THR A 178 21.37 -11.44 -36.98
N THR A 179 21.58 -10.19 -36.54
CA THR A 179 21.33 -9.72 -35.20
C THR A 179 19.83 -9.46 -35.02
N ASN A 180 19.21 -10.23 -34.13
CA ASN A 180 17.84 -9.97 -33.67
C ASN A 180 17.91 -9.01 -32.49
N TYR A 181 17.49 -7.76 -32.69
CA TYR A 181 17.43 -6.78 -31.61
C TYR A 181 16.18 -6.98 -30.75
N GLU A 182 16.37 -6.97 -29.43
CA GLU A 182 15.31 -6.97 -28.42
C GLU A 182 15.41 -5.68 -27.61
N PHE A 183 14.28 -5.06 -27.27
CA PHE A 183 14.25 -3.87 -26.43
C PHE A 183 13.25 -4.01 -25.28
N VAL A 184 13.68 -3.56 -24.11
CA VAL A 184 12.89 -3.50 -22.88
C VAL A 184 12.90 -2.06 -22.40
N ILE A 185 11.70 -1.56 -22.10
CA ILE A 185 11.51 -0.23 -21.49
C ILE A 185 11.21 -0.42 -20.02
N ILE A 186 12.03 0.24 -19.19
CA ILE A 186 11.99 0.10 -17.73
C ILE A 186 11.78 1.49 -17.14
N ASP A 187 10.73 1.69 -16.35
CA ASP A 187 10.56 2.92 -15.57
C ASP A 187 11.70 3.05 -14.53
N CYS A 188 12.26 4.24 -14.38
CA CYS A 188 13.40 4.49 -13.48
C CYS A 188 13.09 4.26 -12.00
N HIS A 189 11.89 4.62 -11.57
CA HIS A 189 11.50 4.63 -10.16
C HIS A 189 10.87 3.30 -9.74
N LYS A 190 10.38 2.50 -10.70
CA LYS A 190 9.71 1.22 -10.42
C LYS A 190 10.46 0.04 -11.01
N ARG A 191 11.28 -0.61 -10.17
CA ARG A 191 12.01 -1.87 -10.45
C ARG A 191 11.13 -3.08 -10.86
N ARG A 192 9.79 -2.95 -10.84
CA ARG A 192 8.83 -4.03 -11.15
C ARG A 192 7.94 -3.78 -12.37
N LEU A 193 8.03 -2.62 -13.01
CA LEU A 193 7.26 -2.33 -14.22
C LEU A 193 8.18 -2.42 -15.42
N GLN A 194 8.14 -3.59 -16.06
CA GLN A 194 8.79 -3.84 -17.32
C GLN A 194 7.69 -3.88 -18.38
N ALA A 195 7.69 -2.91 -19.29
CA ALA A 195 7.07 -3.13 -20.59
C ALA A 195 8.15 -3.77 -21.46
N GLY A 196 8.23 -5.10 -21.38
CA GLY A 196 9.04 -5.87 -22.31
C GLY A 196 8.25 -6.06 -23.60
N ILE A 197 8.82 -5.67 -24.73
CA ILE A 197 8.47 -6.34 -25.97
C ILE A 197 9.19 -7.68 -25.93
N GLN A 198 8.49 -8.72 -25.46
CA GLN A 198 8.73 -10.06 -25.97
C GLN A 198 7.88 -10.28 -27.23
N SER A 199 7.66 -9.24 -28.05
CA SER A 199 7.25 -9.49 -29.41
C SER A 199 8.48 -10.01 -30.11
N ARG A 200 8.36 -11.21 -30.67
CA ARG A 200 9.10 -11.65 -31.83
C ARG A 200 8.81 -10.72 -33.02
N GLN A 201 9.00 -9.42 -32.86
CA GLN A 201 9.22 -8.55 -33.99
C GLN A 201 10.73 -8.39 -34.04
N SER A 202 11.38 -9.50 -34.41
CA SER A 202 12.70 -9.45 -34.99
C SER A 202 12.67 -8.33 -36.02
N LEU A 203 13.31 -7.21 -35.70
CA LEU A 203 13.61 -6.17 -36.67
C LEU A 203 14.71 -6.76 -37.58
N LEU A 204 14.32 -7.72 -38.43
CA LEU A 204 15.10 -8.13 -39.59
C LEU A 204 15.09 -6.98 -40.60
#